data_AF-A0A1Y3F0B7-F1
#
_entry.id   AF-A0A1Y3F0B7-F1
#
_cell.length_a   1.000
_cell.length_b   1.000
_cell.length_c   1.000
_cell.angle_alpha   90.00
_cell.angle_beta   90.00
_cell.angle_gamma   90.00
#
_symmetry.space_group_name_H-M   'P 1'
#
loop_
_entity.id
_entity.type
_entity.pdbx_description
1 polymer ?
#
loop_
_entity_poly.entity_id
_entity_poly.type
_entity_poly.pdbx_seq_one_letter_code
_entity_poly.pdbx_strand_id
1 'polypeptide(L)'
;MYDYLVSGRRDFALDTLSSEKKFEYDKLKGEQKTVSCGPLEKNFGVIKYPLGNNYLDGVTVTFTCQTEYFIHGNEQRHCINGSWSPGWWAWCRSRTEEIALKWMTGIVVPLAFVLVLTFTFLQLQRIRKRNSS
;
A
#
# COMPACT_ATOMS: atom_id res chain seq x y z
N MET A 1 44.78 1.76 18.14
CA MET A 1 46.07 1.04 18.40
C MET A 1 46.74 1.74 19.56
N TYR A 2 46.78 1.12 20.75
CA TYR A 2 47.28 1.77 21.97
C TYR A 2 48.79 1.69 22.05
N ASP A 3 49.48 2.80 21.77
CA ASP A 3 50.93 2.91 21.97
C ASP A 3 51.24 3.16 23.44
N TYR A 4 51.13 2.12 24.27
CA TYR A 4 51.58 2.14 25.68
C TYR A 4 53.12 2.07 25.81
N LEU A 5 53.83 1.83 24.71
CA LEU A 5 55.27 1.56 24.67
C LEU A 5 56.13 2.84 24.66
N VAL A 6 55.56 4.02 24.36
CA VAL A 6 56.34 5.26 24.17
C VAL A 6 56.37 6.16 25.41
N SER A 7 55.31 6.17 26.26
CA SER A 7 55.21 7.13 27.38
C SER A 7 55.48 6.54 28.78
N GLY A 8 55.37 5.21 28.94
CA GLY A 8 55.52 4.52 30.24
C GLY A 8 54.51 4.90 31.33
N ARG A 9 53.48 5.69 31.01
CA ARG A 9 52.53 6.28 31.96
C ARG A 9 51.08 5.88 31.65
N ARG A 10 50.42 5.26 32.64
CA ARG A 10 49.09 4.62 32.52
C ARG A 10 47.96 5.62 32.26
N ASP A 11 48.05 6.81 32.85
CA ASP A 11 47.11 7.92 32.71
C ASP A 11 46.96 8.38 31.26
N PHE A 12 48.07 8.59 30.54
CA PHE A 12 48.03 8.97 29.12
C PHE A 12 47.41 7.87 28.24
N ALA A 13 47.64 6.60 28.57
CA ALA A 13 47.05 5.47 27.85
C ALA A 13 45.53 5.40 28.05
N LEU A 14 45.04 5.67 29.27
CA LEU A 14 43.61 5.69 29.58
C LEU A 14 42.89 6.87 28.91
N ASP A 15 43.52 8.03 28.85
CA ASP A 15 42.98 9.21 28.18
C ASP A 15 42.83 8.99 26.67
N THR A 16 43.87 8.43 26.03
CA THR A 16 43.85 8.08 24.59
C THR A 16 42.75 7.04 24.28
N LEU A 17 42.60 6.02 25.14
CA LEU A 17 41.51 5.03 25.06
C LEU A 17 40.13 5.66 25.16
N SER A 18 39.95 6.62 26.06
CA SER A 18 38.67 7.32 26.19
C SER A 18 38.36 8.15 24.94
N SER A 19 39.36 8.78 24.35
CA SER A 19 39.24 9.59 23.14
C SER A 19 38.94 8.75 21.90
N GLU A 20 39.59 7.60 21.73
CA GLU A 20 39.30 6.66 20.63
C GLU A 20 37.90 6.07 20.75
N LYS A 21 37.48 5.65 21.95
CA LYS A 21 36.10 5.19 22.20
C LYS A 21 35.06 6.26 21.90
N LYS A 22 35.35 7.51 22.27
CA LYS A 22 34.48 8.65 21.95
C LYS A 22 34.40 8.88 20.45
N PHE A 23 35.54 8.84 19.74
CA PHE A 23 35.57 8.96 18.29
C PHE A 23 34.80 7.83 17.59
N GLU A 24 34.96 6.58 18.01
CA GLU A 24 34.18 5.44 17.48
C GLU A 24 32.67 5.60 17.75
N TYR A 25 32.30 6.07 18.94
CA TYR A 25 30.92 6.39 19.27
C TYR A 25 30.36 7.50 18.37
N ASP A 26 31.10 8.59 18.19
CA ASP A 26 30.70 9.72 17.34
C ASP A 26 30.64 9.31 15.85
N LYS A 27 31.55 8.43 15.41
CA LYS A 27 31.56 7.84 14.06
C LYS A 27 30.32 6.98 13.83
N LEU A 28 29.98 6.05 14.74
CA LEU A 28 28.78 5.22 14.62
C LEU A 28 27.50 6.06 14.55
N LYS A 29 27.46 7.15 15.33
CA LYS A 29 26.35 8.10 15.32
C LYS A 29 26.28 8.90 14.02
N GLY A 30 27.42 9.31 13.47
CA GLY A 30 27.52 10.00 12.18
C GLY A 30 27.29 9.10 10.97
N GLU A 31 27.58 7.80 11.09
CA GLU A 31 27.42 6.79 10.05
C GLU A 31 26.00 6.20 10.00
N GLN A 32 25.10 6.67 10.88
CA GLN A 32 23.66 6.38 10.77
C GLN A 32 23.11 6.98 9.48
N LYS A 33 23.26 6.24 8.38
CA LYS A 33 22.75 6.61 7.06
C LYS A 33 21.24 6.64 7.12
N THR A 34 20.68 7.81 6.87
CA THR A 34 19.26 7.97 6.61
C THR A 34 18.89 7.15 5.37
N VAL A 35 18.28 5.98 5.58
CA VAL A 35 17.83 5.11 4.49
C VAL A 35 16.51 5.66 3.96
N SER A 36 16.45 5.90 2.65
CA SER A 36 15.24 6.37 1.98
C SER A 36 14.79 5.33 0.95
N CYS A 37 13.49 5.11 0.85
CA CYS A 37 12.89 4.28 -0.20
C CYS A 37 12.72 5.02 -1.54
N GLY A 38 13.08 6.31 -1.60
CA GLY A 38 12.88 7.15 -2.77
C GLY A 38 11.39 7.44 -3.05
N PRO A 39 11.08 7.91 -4.27
CA PRO A 39 9.72 8.29 -4.65
C PRO A 39 8.82 7.06 -4.77
N LEU A 40 7.67 7.09 -4.08
CA LEU A 40 6.59 6.13 -4.32
C LEU A 40 5.73 6.59 -5.51
N GLU A 41 5.74 5.79 -6.58
CA GLU A 41 4.89 5.98 -7.75
C GLU A 41 3.42 5.68 -7.44
N LYS A 42 2.53 6.37 -8.15
CA LYS A 42 1.07 6.24 -8.01
C LYS A 42 0.40 6.38 -9.36
N ASN A 43 -0.78 5.80 -9.50
CA ASN A 43 -1.60 6.00 -10.70
C ASN A 43 -2.25 7.38 -10.74
N PHE A 44 -2.80 7.70 -11.92
CA PHE A 44 -3.59 8.90 -12.11
C PHE A 44 -4.82 8.93 -11.18
N GLY A 45 -5.15 10.10 -10.65
CA GLY A 45 -6.28 10.29 -9.72
C GLY A 45 -6.03 9.85 -8.27
N VAL A 46 -5.00 9.03 -8.01
CA VAL A 46 -4.62 8.63 -6.65
C VAL A 46 -3.84 9.77 -5.97
N ILE A 47 -4.06 9.98 -4.69
CA ILE A 47 -3.35 10.92 -3.81
C ILE A 47 -2.60 10.10 -2.77
N LYS A 48 -1.43 10.55 -2.32
CA LYS A 48 -0.62 9.86 -1.31
C LYS A 48 -0.36 10.75 -0.10
N TYR A 49 -0.39 10.17 1.09
CA TYR A 49 -0.17 10.86 2.36
C TYR A 49 0.84 10.11 3.24
N PRO A 50 1.85 10.78 3.83
CA PRO A 50 2.11 12.21 3.72
C PRO A 50 2.55 12.61 2.30
N LEU A 51 2.27 13.86 1.90
CA LEU A 51 2.61 14.36 0.56
C LEU A 51 4.14 14.49 0.43
N GLY A 52 4.68 14.16 -0.74
CA GLY A 52 6.10 14.29 -1.04
C GLY A 52 6.69 13.06 -1.72
N ASN A 53 8.01 13.07 -1.90
CA ASN A 53 8.75 11.98 -2.56
C ASN A 53 9.94 11.48 -1.72
N ASN A 54 10.32 12.18 -0.65
CA ASN A 54 11.50 11.87 0.16
C ASN A 54 11.07 11.13 1.42
N TYR A 55 10.77 9.85 1.25
CA TYR A 55 10.28 9.00 2.31
C TYR A 55 11.44 8.26 2.98
N LEU A 56 11.51 8.36 4.29
CA LEU A 56 12.52 7.68 5.10
C LEU A 56 12.03 6.31 5.56
N ASP A 57 12.99 5.45 5.88
CA ASP A 57 12.71 4.13 6.42
C ASP A 57 11.76 4.16 7.63
N GLY A 58 10.83 3.20 7.67
CA GLY A 58 9.79 3.12 8.68
C GLY A 58 8.54 3.96 8.40
N VAL A 59 8.53 4.82 7.36
CA VAL A 59 7.31 5.58 7.02
C VAL A 59 6.23 4.69 6.41
N THR A 60 4.99 5.02 6.74
CA THR A 60 3.80 4.45 6.09
C THR A 60 3.14 5.51 5.23
N VAL A 61 2.96 5.19 3.95
CA VAL A 61 2.26 6.03 2.98
C VAL A 61 0.88 5.46 2.71
N THR A 62 -0.14 6.27 2.91
CA THR A 62 -1.54 5.93 2.64
C THR A 62 -1.97 6.56 1.32
N PHE A 63 -2.47 5.74 0.41
CA PHE A 63 -3.13 6.16 -0.80
C PHE A 63 -4.60 6.47 -0.53
N THR A 64 -5.08 7.53 -1.16
CA THR A 64 -6.48 7.94 -1.13
C THR A 64 -6.92 8.40 -2.51
N CYS A 65 -8.22 8.50 -2.73
CA CYS A 65 -8.79 9.09 -3.94
C CYS A 65 -9.46 10.41 -3.59
N GLN A 66 -9.75 11.21 -4.62
CA GLN A 66 -10.62 12.38 -4.46
C GLN A 66 -12.01 11.96 -3.95
N THR A 67 -12.75 12.90 -3.40
CA THR A 67 -14.17 12.71 -3.04
C THR A 67 -14.96 12.17 -4.23
N GLU A 68 -15.98 11.35 -3.97
CA GLU A 68 -16.77 10.64 -4.99
C GLU A 68 -16.07 9.53 -5.78
N TYR A 69 -14.86 9.14 -5.36
CA TYR A 69 -14.18 7.95 -5.88
C TYR A 69 -13.97 6.90 -4.79
N PHE A 70 -14.05 5.63 -5.16
CA PHE A 70 -13.60 4.53 -4.33
C PHE A 70 -12.15 4.19 -4.67
N ILE A 71 -11.36 3.95 -3.63
CA ILE A 71 -10.02 3.41 -3.78
C ILE A 71 -10.08 1.89 -3.88
N HIS A 72 -9.21 1.34 -4.71
CA HIS A 72 -9.02 -0.09 -4.90
C HIS A 72 -7.52 -0.42 -4.90
N GLY A 73 -7.18 -1.68 -4.63
CA GLY A 73 -5.80 -2.13 -4.49
C GLY A 73 -5.31 -2.02 -3.04
N ASN A 74 -4.00 -1.89 -2.86
CA ASN A 74 -3.41 -1.71 -1.52
C ASN A 74 -3.38 -0.22 -1.14
N GLU A 75 -4.19 0.15 -0.14
CA GLU A 75 -4.30 1.53 0.34
C GLU A 75 -3.07 2.01 1.12
N GLN A 76 -2.21 1.11 1.58
CA GLN A 76 -1.02 1.45 2.37
C GLN A 76 0.24 0.80 1.81
N ARG A 77 1.35 1.52 1.88
CA ARG A 77 2.71 1.04 1.58
C ARG A 77 3.67 1.46 2.68
N HIS A 78 4.57 0.56 3.04
CA HIS A 78 5.57 0.79 4.07
C HIS A 78 6.96 0.88 3.45
N CYS A 79 7.77 1.82 3.92
CA CYS A 79 9.19 1.88 3.58
C CYS A 79 9.97 1.01 4.57
N ILE A 80 10.58 -0.07 4.09
CA ILE A 80 11.26 -1.08 4.91
C ILE A 80 12.65 -1.36 4.33
N ASN A 81 13.68 -1.12 5.13
CA ASN A 81 15.08 -1.17 4.75
C ASN A 81 15.38 -0.49 3.40
N GLY A 82 14.76 0.67 3.13
CA GLY A 82 15.00 1.41 1.89
C GLY A 82 14.31 0.85 0.64
N SER A 83 13.37 -0.07 0.80
CA SER A 83 12.48 -0.55 -0.27
C SER A 83 11.01 -0.46 0.13
N TRP A 84 10.14 -0.20 -0.84
CA TRP A 84 8.71 -0.21 -0.61
C TRP A 84 8.17 -1.62 -0.45
N SER A 85 7.25 -1.81 0.51
CA SER A 85 6.56 -3.08 0.73
C SER A 85 5.84 -3.53 -0.55
N PRO A 86 5.79 -4.83 -0.87
CA PRO A 86 5.11 -5.34 -2.06
C PRO A 86 3.58 -5.16 -1.96
N GLY A 87 2.90 -5.26 -3.11
CA GLY A 87 1.44 -5.14 -3.19
C GLY A 87 0.96 -4.72 -4.58
N TRP A 88 -0.35 -4.64 -4.73
CA TRP A 88 -1.05 -4.15 -5.91
C TRP A 88 -1.05 -2.63 -5.97
N TRP A 89 -1.12 -2.10 -7.19
CA TRP A 89 -1.22 -0.67 -7.43
C TRP A 89 -2.57 -0.13 -6.95
N ALA A 90 -2.54 1.02 -6.28
CA ALA A 90 -3.76 1.72 -5.87
C ALA A 90 -4.37 2.44 -7.08
N TRP A 91 -5.69 2.50 -7.14
CA TRP A 91 -6.42 3.24 -8.17
C TRP A 91 -7.81 3.67 -7.74
N CYS A 92 -8.35 4.62 -8.49
CA CYS A 92 -9.62 5.27 -8.19
C CYS A 92 -10.68 4.90 -9.21
N ARG A 93 -11.86 4.53 -8.73
CA ARG A 93 -13.07 4.34 -9.54
C ARG A 93 -14.18 5.28 -9.11
N SER A 94 -14.89 5.85 -10.08
CA SER A 94 -16.05 6.70 -9.78
C SER A 94 -17.10 5.94 -8.99
N ARG A 95 -17.58 6.52 -7.89
CA ARG A 95 -18.61 5.94 -7.03
C ARG A 95 -19.91 5.71 -7.79
N THR A 96 -20.31 6.63 -8.66
CA THR A 96 -21.55 6.51 -9.44
C THR A 96 -21.51 5.32 -10.40
N GLU A 97 -20.38 5.09 -11.07
CA GLU A 97 -20.21 3.95 -12.00
C GLU A 97 -20.17 2.62 -11.26
N GLU A 98 -19.43 2.57 -10.14
CA GLU A 98 -19.37 1.39 -9.26
C GLU A 98 -20.76 1.01 -8.73
N ILE A 99 -21.50 2.01 -8.24
CA ILE A 99 -22.84 1.81 -7.70
C ILE A 99 -23.78 1.33 -8.81
N ALA A 100 -23.78 2.00 -9.97
CA ALA A 100 -24.59 1.59 -11.10
C ALA A 100 -24.32 0.14 -11.52
N LEU A 101 -23.06 -0.27 -11.61
CA LEU A 101 -22.69 -1.65 -11.94
C LEU A 101 -23.26 -2.64 -10.91
N LYS A 102 -23.14 -2.33 -9.62
CA LYS A 102 -23.67 -3.18 -8.52
C LYS A 102 -25.19 -3.33 -8.60
N TRP A 103 -25.92 -2.26 -8.87
CA TRP A 103 -27.39 -2.33 -9.03
C TRP A 103 -27.79 -3.11 -10.29
N MET A 104 -27.06 -2.92 -11.39
CA MET A 104 -27.35 -3.65 -12.63
C MET A 104 -27.16 -5.16 -12.45
N THR A 105 -26.03 -5.59 -11.88
CA THR A 105 -25.76 -7.03 -11.69
C THR A 105 -26.56 -7.64 -10.55
N GLY A 106 -26.84 -6.87 -9.49
CA GLY A 106 -27.47 -7.37 -8.28
C GLY A 106 -29.00 -7.43 -8.32
N ILE A 107 -29.64 -6.56 -9.10
CA ILE A 107 -31.12 -6.45 -9.11
C ILE A 107 -31.67 -6.56 -10.51
N VAL A 108 -31.18 -5.75 -11.45
CA VAL A 108 -31.77 -5.68 -12.79
C VAL A 108 -31.59 -7.01 -13.53
N VAL A 109 -30.39 -7.59 -13.52
CA VAL A 109 -30.10 -8.85 -14.20
C VAL A 109 -30.89 -10.04 -13.61
N PRO A 110 -30.92 -10.25 -12.28
CA PRO A 110 -31.73 -11.32 -11.69
C PRO A 110 -33.22 -11.19 -11.98
N LEU A 111 -33.80 -9.99 -11.87
CA LEU A 111 -35.20 -9.76 -12.16
C LEU A 111 -35.51 -10.06 -13.64
N ALA A 112 -34.65 -9.61 -14.55
CA ALA A 112 -34.79 -9.92 -15.97
C ALA A 112 -34.74 -11.43 -16.23
N PHE A 113 -33.81 -12.15 -15.59
CA PHE A 113 -33.68 -13.59 -15.72
C PHE A 113 -34.93 -14.33 -15.21
N VAL A 114 -35.46 -13.95 -14.04
CA VAL A 114 -36.70 -14.53 -13.48
C VAL A 114 -37.90 -14.27 -14.39
N LEU A 115 -38.01 -13.07 -14.97
CA LEU A 115 -39.09 -12.75 -15.92
C LEU A 115 -39.01 -13.62 -17.18
N VAL A 116 -37.82 -13.88 -17.71
CA VAL A 116 -37.64 -14.77 -18.86
C VAL A 116 -37.99 -16.23 -18.51
N LEU A 117 -37.56 -16.72 -17.35
CA LEU A 117 -37.89 -18.08 -16.89
C LEU A 117 -39.39 -18.27 -16.66
N THR A 118 -40.06 -17.29 -16.04
CA THR A 118 -41.51 -17.36 -15.81
C THR A 118 -42.27 -17.27 -17.13
N PHE A 119 -41.87 -16.38 -18.05
CA PHE A 119 -42.50 -16.27 -19.37
C PHE A 119 -42.36 -17.57 -20.19
N THR A 120 -41.16 -18.14 -20.25
CA THR A 120 -40.91 -19.41 -20.96
C THR A 120 -41.73 -20.56 -20.36
N PHE A 121 -41.80 -20.66 -19.04
CA PHE A 121 -42.65 -21.64 -18.35
C PHE A 121 -44.13 -21.47 -18.72
N LEU A 122 -44.65 -20.24 -18.73
CA LEU A 122 -46.04 -19.97 -19.12
C LEU A 122 -46.34 -20.37 -20.57
N GLN A 123 -45.40 -20.15 -21.49
CA GLN A 123 -45.56 -20.58 -22.88
C GLN A 123 -45.57 -22.10 -23.01
N LEU A 124 -44.70 -22.81 -22.28
CA LEU A 124 -44.70 -24.27 -22.25
C LEU A 124 -46.00 -24.84 -21.70
N GLN A 125 -46.54 -24.23 -20.63
CA GLN A 125 -47.84 -24.61 -20.07
C GLN A 125 -48.98 -24.41 -21.07
N ARG A 126 -48.99 -23.31 -21.82
CA ARG A 126 -49.98 -23.06 -22.88
C ARG A 126 -49.92 -24.09 -23.99
N ILE A 127 -48.71 -24.44 -24.47
CA ILE A 127 -48.52 -25.47 -25.50
C ILE A 127 -49.00 -26.84 -25.00
N ARG A 128 -48.65 -27.22 -23.77
CA ARG A 128 -49.11 -28.47 -23.16
C ARG A 128 -50.62 -28.54 -23.06
N LYS A 129 -51.28 -27.45 -22.64
CA LYS A 129 -52.75 -27.39 -22.57
C LYS A 129 -53.40 -27.55 -23.95
N ARG A 130 -52.82 -26.94 -24.99
CA ARG A 130 -53.31 -27.07 -26.37
C ARG A 130 -53.21 -28.50 -26.92
N ASN A 131 -52.12 -29.22 -26.63
CA ASN A 131 -51.94 -30.60 -27.11
C ASN A 131 -52.78 -31.64 -26.34
N SER A 132 -53.34 -31.28 -25.18
CA SER A 132 -54.15 -32.16 -24.33
C SER A 132 -55.67 -31.99 -24.57
N SER A 133 -56.07 -31.10 -25.48
CA SER A 133 -57.46 -30.88 -25.92
C SER A 133 -57.62 -31.29 -27.37
#